data_AF-A0A920TD44-F1
#
_entry.id   AF-A0A920TD44-F1
#
_cell.length_a   1.000
_cell.length_b   1.000
_cell.length_c   1.000
_cell.angle_alpha   90.00
_cell.angle_beta   90.00
_cell.angle_gamma   90.00
#
_symmetry.space_group_name_H-M   'P 1'
#
loop_
_entity.id
_entity.type
_entity.pdbx_description
1 polymer ?
#
loop_
_entity_poly.entity_id
_entity_poly.type
_entity_poly.pdbx_seq_one_letter_code
_entity_poly.pdbx_strand_id
1 'polypeptide(L)'
;MIREGGSSDRDRLKLAFRLAVSRKPTESEAGSLSRFVSRQMKRFATDKAAAEKVVSAGGNSTTQGHPLTEYAAWTAVARVVLNLHETISRE
;
A
#
# COMPACT_ATOMS: atom_id res chain seq x y z
N MET A 1 -6.30 -2.95 -5.50
CA MET A 1 -6.46 -2.08 -4.30
C MET A 1 -7.03 -0.71 -4.63
N ILE A 2 -6.38 0.12 -5.44
CA ILE A 2 -6.85 1.49 -5.71
C ILE A 2 -8.20 1.52 -6.46
N ARG A 3 -8.41 0.57 -7.38
CA ARG A 3 -9.66 0.44 -8.17
C ARG A 3 -10.79 -0.34 -7.47
N GLU A 4 -10.43 -1.30 -6.61
CA GLU A 4 -11.38 -2.29 -6.07
C GLU A 4 -11.59 -2.19 -4.55
N GLY A 5 -10.77 -1.41 -3.84
CA GLY A 5 -10.76 -1.34 -2.38
C GLY A 5 -11.80 -0.39 -1.78
N GLY A 6 -12.71 0.16 -2.58
CA GLY A 6 -13.68 1.15 -2.13
C GLY A 6 -13.09 2.54 -1.86
N SER A 7 -13.92 3.42 -1.30
CA SER A 7 -13.65 4.86 -1.17
C SER A 7 -12.80 5.25 0.05
N SER A 8 -12.51 4.30 0.96
CA SER A 8 -11.75 4.59 2.19
C SER A 8 -10.42 3.83 2.23
N ASP A 9 -9.41 4.44 2.84
CA ASP A 9 -8.11 3.78 3.09
C ASP A 9 -8.28 2.50 3.93
N ARG A 10 -9.26 2.47 4.83
CA ARG A 10 -9.56 1.27 5.64
C ARG A 10 -10.09 0.12 4.79
N ASP A 11 -10.95 0.38 3.82
CA ASP A 11 -11.49 -0.68 2.97
C ASP A 11 -10.44 -1.17 1.97
N ARG A 12 -9.60 -0.26 1.48
CA ARG A 12 -8.43 -0.61 0.67
C ARG A 12 -7.43 -1.47 1.45
N LEU A 13 -7.20 -1.18 2.74
CA LEU A 13 -6.38 -2.01 3.63
C LEU A 13 -7.01 -3.39 3.89
N LYS A 14 -8.31 -3.47 4.14
CA LYS A 14 -9.00 -4.77 4.28
C LYS A 14 -8.84 -5.60 3.01
N LEU A 15 -9.00 -4.99 1.84
CA LEU A 15 -8.79 -5.66 0.57
C LEU A 15 -7.34 -6.11 0.41
N ALA A 16 -6.37 -5.26 0.76
CA ALA A 16 -4.94 -5.59 0.72
C ALA A 16 -4.61 -6.86 1.52
N PHE A 17 -5.08 -6.94 2.76
CA PHE A 17 -4.87 -8.12 3.62
C PHE A 17 -5.59 -9.35 3.08
N ARG A 18 -6.83 -9.20 2.61
CA ARG A 18 -7.57 -10.33 2.05
C ARG A 18 -6.87 -10.89 0.81
N LEU A 19 -6.27 -10.04 -0.02
CA LEU A 19 -5.54 -10.47 -1.22
C LEU A 19 -4.18 -11.10 -0.88
N ALA A 20 -3.48 -10.60 0.14
CA ALA A 20 -2.11 -11.01 0.44
C ALA A 20 -2.01 -12.15 1.48
N VAL A 21 -2.89 -12.16 2.48
CA VAL A 21 -2.81 -13.08 3.64
C VAL A 21 -4.17 -13.73 3.97
N SER A 22 -5.16 -13.62 3.09
CA SER A 22 -6.48 -14.27 3.19
C SER A 22 -7.27 -14.03 4.49
N ARG A 23 -6.89 -13.03 5.28
CA ARG A 23 -7.59 -12.62 6.53
C ARG A 23 -7.88 -11.13 6.55
N LYS A 24 -8.66 -10.68 7.53
CA LYS A 24 -8.80 -9.25 7.84
C LYS A 24 -7.62 -8.78 8.70
N PRO A 25 -7.18 -7.52 8.58
CA PRO A 25 -6.23 -6.94 9.51
C PRO A 25 -6.89 -6.82 10.89
N THR A 26 -6.10 -7.01 11.95
CA THR A 26 -6.48 -6.63 13.30
C THR A 26 -6.57 -5.09 13.42
N GLU A 27 -7.21 -4.58 14.47
CA GLU A 27 -7.32 -3.13 14.68
C GLU A 27 -5.95 -2.45 14.80
N SER A 28 -4.98 -3.11 15.45
CA SER A 28 -3.62 -2.60 15.60
C SER A 28 -2.87 -2.53 14.26
N GLU A 29 -2.98 -3.57 13.43
CA GLU A 29 -2.40 -3.60 12.08
C GLU A 29 -3.04 -2.54 11.18
N ALA A 30 -4.38 -2.47 11.19
CA ALA A 30 -5.11 -1.48 10.41
C ALA A 30 -4.73 -0.06 10.83
N GLY A 31 -4.65 0.23 12.13
CA GLY A 31 -4.23 1.53 12.65
C GLY A 31 -2.80 1.89 12.25
N SER A 32 -1.88 0.94 12.35
CA SER A 32 -0.47 1.15 11.98
C SER A 32 -0.29 1.39 10.49
N LEU A 33 -1.01 0.65 9.65
CA LEU A 33 -0.97 0.79 8.21
C LEU A 33 -1.71 2.02 7.70
N SER A 34 -2.82 2.42 8.31
CA SER A 34 -3.45 3.71 8.00
C SER A 34 -2.49 4.87 8.26
N ARG A 35 -1.79 4.87 9.40
CA ARG A 35 -0.74 5.87 9.67
C ARG A 35 0.40 5.78 8.66
N PHE A 36 0.79 4.58 8.24
CA PHE A 36 1.82 4.38 7.24
C PHE A 36 1.41 4.94 5.87
N VAL A 37 0.20 4.64 5.38
CA VAL A 37 -0.36 5.20 4.13
C VAL A 37 -0.30 6.72 4.17
N SER A 38 -0.80 7.35 5.24
CA SER A 38 -0.79 8.81 5.36
C SER A 38 0.63 9.40 5.35
N ARG A 39 1.61 8.72 5.96
CA ARG A 39 3.02 9.15 5.90
C ARG A 39 3.59 9.02 4.49
N GLN A 40 3.31 7.92 3.78
CA GLN A 40 3.78 7.74 2.40
C GLN A 40 3.14 8.76 1.46
N MET A 41 1.84 9.04 1.60
CA MET A 41 1.14 10.07 0.84
C MET A 41 1.81 11.44 1.02
N LYS A 42 2.09 11.85 2.27
CA LYS A 42 2.80 13.12 2.54
C LYS A 42 4.20 13.14 1.95
N ARG A 43 4.96 12.05 2.13
CA ARG A 43 6.32 11.92 1.60
C ARG A 43 6.35 12.04 0.08
N PHE A 44 5.50 11.30 -0.62
CA PHE A 44 5.45 11.29 -2.08
C PHE A 44 4.76 12.53 -2.68
N ALA A 45 4.04 13.30 -1.87
CA ALA A 45 3.57 14.63 -2.27
C ALA A 45 4.72 15.64 -2.28
N THR A 46 5.69 15.52 -1.36
CA THR A 46 6.86 16.42 -1.29
C THR A 46 8.06 15.92 -2.10
N ASP A 47 8.12 14.62 -2.39
CA ASP A 47 9.23 13.96 -3.09
C ASP A 47 8.70 13.10 -4.23
N LYS A 48 8.47 13.76 -5.37
CA LYS A 48 7.96 13.12 -6.59
C LYS A 48 8.96 12.11 -7.16
N ALA A 49 10.26 12.37 -7.05
CA ALA A 49 11.30 11.47 -7.54
C ALA A 49 11.29 10.13 -6.78
N ALA A 50 11.08 10.16 -5.46
CA ALA A 50 10.88 8.94 -4.69
C ALA A 50 9.61 8.19 -5.11
N ALA A 51 8.53 8.90 -5.44
CA ALA A 51 7.30 8.29 -5.93
C ALA A 51 7.52 7.57 -7.28
N GLU A 52 8.16 8.24 -8.24
CA GLU A 52 8.52 7.67 -9.55
C GLU A 52 9.41 6.43 -9.39
N LYS A 53 10.38 6.47 -8.47
CA LYS A 53 11.24 5.32 -8.18
C LYS A 53 10.44 4.12 -7.65
N VAL A 54 9.48 4.35 -6.75
CA VAL A 54 8.63 3.28 -6.22
C VAL A 54 7.74 2.67 -7.30
N VAL A 55 7.14 3.50 -8.14
CA VAL A 55 6.29 3.04 -9.25
C VAL A 55 7.10 2.28 -10.30
N SER A 56 8.27 2.81 -10.70
CA SER A 56 9.16 2.18 -11.67
C SER A 56 9.76 0.87 -11.15
N ALA A 57 10.04 0.79 -9.85
CA ALA A 57 10.49 -0.45 -9.22
C ALA A 57 9.40 -1.54 -9.14
N GLY A 58 8.15 -1.20 -9.44
CA GLY A 58 7.04 -2.15 -9.62
C GLY A 58 6.88 -2.65 -11.06
N GLY A 59 7.85 -2.41 -11.96
CA GLY A 59 7.81 -2.80 -13.37
C GLY A 59 7.16 -1.76 -14.28
N ASN A 60 6.58 -2.19 -15.42
CA ASN A 60 5.87 -1.36 -16.41
C ASN A 60 4.51 -0.79 -15.93
N SER A 61 4.40 -0.58 -14.63
CA SER A 61 3.21 -0.12 -13.94
C SER A 61 3.03 1.38 -14.19
N THR A 62 2.43 1.75 -15.32
CA THR A 62 1.92 3.12 -15.50
C THR A 62 0.89 3.40 -14.42
N THR A 63 0.71 4.66 -14.01
CA THR A 63 -0.21 4.99 -12.90
C THR A 63 -1.68 4.69 -13.21
N GLN A 64 -2.01 4.16 -14.40
CA GLN A 64 -3.36 3.79 -14.86
C GLN A 64 -4.38 4.92 -14.65
N GLY A 65 -3.94 6.18 -14.80
CA GLY A 65 -4.78 7.36 -14.59
C GLY A 65 -4.89 7.83 -13.14
N HIS A 66 -4.26 7.16 -12.18
CA HIS A 66 -4.23 7.59 -10.77
C HIS A 66 -3.10 8.59 -10.48
N PRO A 67 -3.25 9.43 -9.43
CA PRO A 67 -2.17 10.27 -8.95
C PRO A 67 -0.94 9.42 -8.58
N LEU A 68 0.23 9.83 -9.07
CA LEU A 68 1.50 9.13 -8.83
C LEU A 68 1.77 8.93 -7.33
N THR A 69 1.45 9.93 -6.51
CA THR A 69 1.56 9.89 -5.05
C THR A 69 0.72 8.77 -4.43
N GLU A 70 -0.54 8.66 -4.86
CA GLU A 70 -1.45 7.61 -4.39
C GLU A 70 -0.96 6.23 -4.84
N TYR A 71 -0.56 6.11 -6.10
CA TYR A 71 -0.04 4.87 -6.65
C TYR A 71 1.20 4.40 -5.87
N ALA A 72 2.20 5.26 -5.68
CA ALA A 72 3.41 4.95 -4.94
C ALA A 72 3.13 4.59 -3.48
N ALA A 73 2.22 5.31 -2.80
CA ALA A 73 1.84 5.02 -1.42
C ALA A 73 1.25 3.61 -1.28
N TRP A 74 0.32 3.23 -2.16
CA TRP A 74 -0.29 1.90 -2.13
C TRP A 74 0.65 0.79 -2.60
N THR A 75 1.58 1.06 -3.51
CA THR A 75 2.67 0.12 -3.85
C THR A 75 3.55 -0.16 -2.63
N ALA A 76 3.90 0.87 -1.84
CA ALA A 76 4.66 0.69 -0.61
C ALA A 76 3.89 -0.12 0.43
N VAL A 77 2.59 0.12 0.59
CA VAL A 77 1.71 -0.65 1.48
C VAL A 77 1.63 -2.10 1.03
N ALA A 78 1.47 -2.35 -0.27
CA ALA A 78 1.46 -3.70 -0.83
C ALA A 78 2.73 -4.47 -0.44
N ARG A 79 3.90 -3.84 -0.57
CA ARG A 79 5.18 -4.44 -0.17
C ARG A 79 5.19 -4.78 1.32
N VAL A 80 4.71 -3.90 2.19
CA VAL A 80 4.65 -4.17 3.63
C VAL A 80 3.72 -5.34 3.94
N VAL A 81 2.53 -5.38 3.34
CA VAL A 81 1.56 -6.47 3.56
C VAL A 81 2.07 -7.80 2.99
N LEU A 82 2.77 -7.80 1.85
CA LEU A 82 3.38 -9.00 1.29
C LEU A 82 4.58 -9.49 2.13
N ASN A 83 5.38 -8.58 2.69
CA ASN A 83 6.48 -8.93 3.60
C ASN A 83 6.00 -9.37 5.00
N LEU A 84 4.78 -8.98 5.39
CA LEU A 84 4.13 -9.47 6.61
C LEU A 84 3.97 -11.00 6.61
N HIS A 85 3.82 -11.63 5.44
CA HIS A 85 3.79 -13.10 5.33
C HIS A 85 5.16 -13.72 5.66
N GLU A 86 6.27 -13.12 5.20
CA GLU A 86 7.63 -13.61 5.46
C GLU A 86 8.05 -13.47 6.93
N THR A 87 7.46 -12.50 7.65
CA THR A 87 7.69 -12.33 9.09
C THR A 87 6.84 -13.27 9.95
N ILE A 88 5.71 -13.76 9.44
CA ILE A 88 4.84 -14.72 10.13
C ILE A 88 5.30 -16.18 9.89
N SER A 89 5.89 -16.49 8.73
CA SER A 89 6.33 -17.85 8.37
C SER A 89 7.79 -18.18 8.76
N ARG A 90 8.50 -17.30 9.47
CA ARG A 90 9.80 -17.65 10.06
C ARG A 90 9.58 -18.23 11.45
N GLU A 91 9.33 -19.54 11.47
CA GLU A 91 9.47 -20.40 12.65
C GLU A 91 10.78 -21.20 12.56
#